data_AF-A0A7J6KB95-F1
#
_entry.id   AF-A0A7J6KB95-F1
#
_cell.length_a   1.000
_cell.length_b   1.000
_cell.length_c   1.000
_cell.angle_alpha   90.00
_cell.angle_beta   90.00
_cell.angle_gamma   90.00
#
_symmetry.space_group_name_H-M   'P 1'
#
loop_
_entity.id
_entity.type
_entity.pdbx_description
1 polymer ?
#
loop_
_entity_poly.entity_id
_entity_poly.type
_entity_poly.pdbx_seq_one_letter_code
_entity_poly.pdbx_strand_id
1 'polypeptide(L)'
;MSFTHAPLLDTDACLEFLNALEYGKAHPVHELQDCATAEYVWGALHEIYPAWFDESLHPSKFPNAQEALSQILYYLDEFHENKYSGDFSVITGHLDAFLKGDPSLILKTHEFILLAAVNGDSQQIIAKIMAMSQPTQEIIQAIIQQYADADNGSSNDTPTNFSRMASEAAAARREASIADDLGLGRSSSAVGGHLAPVLQKVQDELSQIKAELRKTKNALTESESQRETLSDKLQLAEKEREEEKTKRMVLEQQLSAKKDVLVKDFTEQIEDSDKQRAKLKEELENEKKERKKADEKNRAVVAELKEEMDLLKQEARRVSTLEVQVQNYKTKLTEMAALKEKMTQLELQNKAYMDRIVEGEADSVGALGLRKQIDSYKERVADVEERLSSMTAEKEALSNLKEEVEKQLSAAEKKLEVKELEVAQLEAKIEAKDFEISSLNDKIKELDKNKGRDIAEELANMAKENKADGVDTAARIAELSNEVDDLKRVKQRLEKNAAAYVAQIAFLQKELTVGCASAADAQKLQDLVEKTAKQEEEIKQLRESKDDMAKQMMEALSKHEKGSGGDETSAAKVAMLETQLEFEKKQASMREDIVRAKVEKEMENVHSTLKNQLQLRERESNFYRKAV
;
A
#
# COMPACT_ATOMS: atom_id res chain seq x y z
N MET A 1 44.90 -21.25 18.43
CA MET A 1 43.89 -20.52 19.22
C MET A 1 44.27 -20.72 20.68
N SER A 2 44.70 -19.68 21.39
CA SER A 2 45.03 -19.82 22.81
C SER A 2 44.25 -18.76 23.58
N PHE A 3 43.31 -19.20 24.39
CA PHE A 3 42.62 -18.35 25.36
C PHE A 3 43.52 -18.08 26.57
N THR A 4 43.24 -17.01 27.31
CA THR A 4 43.87 -16.72 28.61
C THR A 4 43.69 -17.89 29.58
N HIS A 5 42.48 -18.45 29.58
CA HIS A 5 42.11 -19.67 30.27
C HIS A 5 41.30 -20.58 29.35
N ALA A 6 41.56 -21.88 29.41
CA ALA A 6 40.71 -22.88 28.76
C ALA A 6 39.26 -22.77 29.25
N PRO A 7 38.26 -23.09 28.42
CA PRO A 7 36.88 -23.11 28.88
C PRO A 7 36.72 -24.17 29.99
N LEU A 8 36.23 -23.71 31.15
CA LEU A 8 35.75 -24.51 32.27
C LEU A 8 34.31 -25.00 32.05
N LEU A 9 33.51 -24.27 31.27
CA LEU A 9 32.16 -24.68 30.92
C LEU A 9 32.23 -25.94 30.07
N ASP A 10 31.60 -27.02 30.54
CA ASP A 10 31.45 -28.24 29.78
C ASP A 10 30.17 -28.23 28.93
N THR A 11 30.05 -29.21 28.04
CA THR A 11 28.93 -29.31 27.11
C THR A 11 27.59 -29.47 27.83
N ASP A 12 27.52 -30.31 28.86
CA ASP A 12 26.27 -30.62 29.54
C ASP A 12 25.75 -29.39 30.33
N ALA A 13 26.64 -28.69 31.03
CA ALA A 13 26.33 -27.45 31.73
C ALA A 13 25.91 -26.32 30.77
N CYS A 14 26.58 -26.21 29.61
CA CYS A 14 26.23 -25.24 28.57
C CYS A 14 24.81 -25.49 28.03
N LEU A 15 24.50 -26.74 27.68
CA LEU A 15 23.18 -27.12 27.15
C LEU A 15 22.08 -26.94 28.19
N GLU A 16 22.33 -27.32 29.44
CA GLU A 16 21.37 -27.11 30.52
C GLU A 16 21.10 -25.61 30.72
N PHE A 17 22.14 -24.77 30.68
CA PHE A 17 22.03 -23.32 30.87
C PHE A 17 21.20 -22.68 29.76
N LEU A 18 21.54 -22.98 28.52
CA LEU A 18 20.83 -22.44 27.36
C LEU A 18 19.37 -22.88 27.34
N ASN A 19 19.07 -24.15 27.65
CA ASN A 19 17.70 -24.65 27.69
C ASN A 19 16.89 -24.13 28.89
N ALA A 20 17.53 -23.59 29.93
CA ALA A 20 16.83 -22.95 31.04
C ALA A 20 16.26 -21.57 30.65
N LEU A 21 16.89 -20.91 29.68
CA LEU A 21 16.44 -19.63 29.11
C LEU A 21 15.15 -19.80 28.29
N GLU A 22 14.33 -18.76 28.21
CA GLU A 22 13.09 -18.75 27.41
C GLU A 22 13.37 -18.95 25.92
N TYR A 23 14.44 -18.37 25.39
CA TYR A 23 14.85 -18.61 24.01
C TYR A 23 15.17 -20.10 23.76
N GLY A 24 15.92 -20.75 24.67
CA GLY A 24 16.22 -22.17 24.59
C GLY A 24 15.01 -23.08 24.85
N LYS A 25 14.00 -22.63 25.60
CA LYS A 25 12.72 -23.35 25.70
C LYS A 25 11.93 -23.34 24.40
N ALA A 26 11.98 -22.24 23.66
CA ALA A 26 11.36 -22.12 22.34
C ALA A 26 12.16 -22.85 21.26
N HIS A 27 13.49 -22.90 21.40
CA HIS A 27 14.44 -23.53 20.48
C HIS A 27 15.39 -24.44 21.29
N PRO A 28 14.97 -25.69 21.60
CA PRO A 28 15.77 -26.60 22.42
C PRO A 28 17.08 -26.98 21.75
N VAL A 29 18.16 -26.91 22.52
CA VAL A 29 19.53 -27.25 22.10
C VAL A 29 19.84 -28.65 22.61
N HIS A 30 20.16 -29.59 21.70
CA HIS A 30 20.48 -30.97 22.07
C HIS A 30 21.97 -31.28 21.92
N GLU A 31 22.62 -30.66 20.94
CA GLU A 31 24.04 -30.78 20.68
C GLU A 31 24.70 -29.40 20.72
N LEU A 32 26.00 -29.36 21.02
CA LEU A 32 26.74 -28.09 21.09
C LEU A 32 26.72 -27.35 19.74
N GLN A 33 26.61 -28.07 18.64
CA GLN A 33 26.50 -27.53 17.28
C GLN A 33 25.20 -26.74 17.06
N ASP A 34 24.13 -27.06 17.77
CA ASP A 34 22.85 -26.37 17.61
C ASP A 34 22.96 -24.90 18.05
N CYS A 35 23.77 -24.62 19.08
CA CYS A 35 24.05 -23.26 19.56
C CYS A 35 25.22 -22.56 18.86
N ALA A 36 25.78 -23.16 17.79
CA ALA A 36 26.86 -22.60 16.99
C ALA A 36 26.38 -21.53 15.99
N THR A 37 25.38 -20.71 16.36
CA THR A 37 24.77 -19.70 15.49
C THR A 37 24.73 -18.34 16.16
N ALA A 38 24.72 -17.28 15.35
CA ALA A 38 24.53 -15.92 15.85
C ALA A 38 23.16 -15.74 16.52
N GLU A 39 22.14 -16.50 16.10
CA GLU A 39 20.78 -16.44 16.66
C GLU A 39 20.72 -16.94 18.10
N TYR A 40 21.40 -18.04 18.42
CA TYR A 40 21.47 -18.52 19.80
C TYR A 40 22.24 -17.57 20.71
N VAL A 41 23.38 -17.05 20.24
CA VAL A 41 24.19 -16.09 21.01
C VAL A 41 23.38 -14.82 21.29
N TRP A 42 22.71 -14.26 20.27
CA TRP A 42 21.84 -13.09 20.44
C TRP A 42 20.64 -13.40 21.34
N GLY A 43 19.93 -14.51 21.12
CA GLY A 43 18.73 -14.87 21.87
C GLY A 43 19.00 -15.01 23.37
N ALA A 44 20.12 -15.63 23.73
CA ALA A 44 20.55 -15.72 25.13
C ALA A 44 20.85 -14.33 25.72
N LEU A 45 21.61 -13.49 25.00
CA LEU A 45 22.00 -12.16 25.47
C LEU A 45 20.82 -11.18 25.55
N HIS A 46 19.89 -11.22 24.58
CA HIS A 46 18.68 -10.41 24.58
C HIS A 46 17.78 -10.74 25.77
N GLU A 47 17.68 -12.00 26.15
CA GLU A 47 16.92 -12.39 27.34
C GLU A 47 17.58 -11.91 28.65
N ILE A 48 18.92 -11.98 28.72
CA ILE A 48 19.67 -11.56 29.91
C ILE A 48 19.60 -10.03 30.08
N TYR A 49 19.86 -9.28 29.00
CA TYR A 49 19.92 -7.82 29.00
C TYR A 49 19.31 -7.22 27.72
N PRO A 50 17.97 -7.15 27.61
CA PRO A 50 17.29 -6.72 26.39
C PRO A 50 17.53 -5.26 26.02
N ALA A 51 17.90 -4.42 27.00
CA ALA A 51 18.20 -3.01 26.77
C ALA A 51 19.58 -2.78 26.12
N TRP A 52 20.53 -3.69 26.34
CA TRP A 52 21.87 -3.61 25.74
C TRP A 52 21.94 -4.41 24.44
N PHE A 53 21.36 -5.61 24.45
CA PHE A 53 21.31 -6.51 23.29
C PHE A 53 19.93 -6.46 22.64
N ASP A 54 19.54 -5.31 22.09
CA ASP A 54 18.20 -5.11 21.55
C ASP A 54 17.97 -5.71 20.14
N GLU A 55 16.78 -5.49 19.58
CA GLU A 55 16.37 -5.93 18.23
C GLU A 55 17.23 -5.35 17.09
N SER A 56 18.03 -4.31 17.33
CA SER A 56 18.96 -3.79 16.32
C SER A 56 20.14 -4.73 16.08
N LEU A 57 20.48 -5.57 17.06
CA LEU A 57 21.51 -6.60 16.98
C LEU A 57 20.97 -7.97 16.55
N HIS A 58 19.69 -8.07 16.22
CA HIS A 58 19.10 -9.33 15.76
C HIS A 58 19.81 -9.81 14.47
N PRO A 59 20.24 -11.08 14.36
CA PRO A 59 21.02 -11.57 13.22
C PRO A 59 20.40 -11.34 11.84
N SER A 60 19.07 -11.32 11.75
CA SER A 60 18.31 -10.97 10.51
C SER A 60 18.58 -9.56 9.96
N LYS A 61 19.19 -8.66 10.75
CA LYS A 61 19.58 -7.31 10.32
C LYS A 61 20.90 -7.25 9.58
N PHE A 62 21.68 -8.34 9.59
CA PHE A 62 23.01 -8.40 8.99
C PHE A 62 23.00 -9.26 7.72
N PRO A 63 23.88 -8.97 6.74
CA PRO A 63 23.90 -9.70 5.48
C PRO A 63 24.45 -11.12 5.61
N ASN A 64 25.25 -11.41 6.64
CA ASN A 64 25.78 -12.74 6.90
C ASN A 64 25.92 -13.01 8.42
N ALA A 65 25.96 -14.30 8.78
CA ALA A 65 26.02 -14.73 10.17
C ALA A 65 27.35 -14.37 10.86
N GLN A 66 28.44 -14.21 10.10
CA GLN A 66 29.74 -13.81 10.63
C GLN A 66 29.75 -12.36 11.10
N GLU A 67 29.19 -11.45 10.30
CA GLU A 67 29.05 -10.03 10.65
C GLU A 67 28.10 -9.86 11.83
N ALA A 68 26.98 -10.59 11.86
CA ALA A 68 26.09 -10.61 13.01
C ALA A 68 26.84 -11.03 14.27
N LEU A 69 27.50 -12.20 14.24
CA LEU A 69 28.23 -12.72 15.39
C LEU A 69 29.39 -11.80 15.81
N SER A 70 30.13 -11.25 14.86
CA SER A 70 31.21 -10.29 15.14
C SER A 70 30.68 -9.05 15.85
N GLN A 71 29.54 -8.52 15.41
CA GLN A 71 28.94 -7.33 16.02
C GLN A 71 28.40 -7.64 17.41
N ILE A 72 27.72 -8.78 17.60
CA ILE A 72 27.22 -9.22 18.91
C ILE A 72 28.38 -9.41 19.90
N LEU A 73 29.46 -10.07 19.48
CA LEU A 73 30.66 -10.28 20.31
C LEU A 73 31.36 -8.97 20.67
N TYR A 74 31.38 -7.99 19.75
CA TYR A 74 31.88 -6.65 20.04
C TYR A 74 31.09 -5.99 21.18
N TYR A 75 29.76 -6.02 21.10
CA TYR A 75 28.90 -5.47 22.17
C TYR A 75 28.99 -6.26 23.47
N LEU A 76 29.27 -7.57 23.41
CA LEU A 76 29.51 -8.38 24.59
C LEU A 76 30.85 -8.07 25.26
N ASP A 77 31.92 -7.82 24.48
CA ASP A 77 33.21 -7.36 25.02
C ASP A 77 33.06 -5.98 25.67
N GLU A 78 32.35 -5.05 25.00
CA GLU A 78 32.05 -3.74 25.55
C GLU A 78 31.20 -3.82 26.84
N PHE A 79 30.22 -4.74 26.89
CA PHE A 79 29.43 -5.02 28.09
C PHE A 79 30.31 -5.46 29.27
N HIS A 80 31.36 -6.23 29.00
CA HIS A 80 32.37 -6.63 29.98
C HIS A 80 33.47 -5.57 30.19
N GLU A 81 33.24 -4.33 29.78
CA GLU A 81 34.19 -3.21 29.88
C GLU A 81 35.57 -3.51 29.22
N ASN A 82 35.58 -4.35 28.18
CA ASN A 82 36.77 -4.83 27.47
C ASN A 82 37.78 -5.61 28.33
N LYS A 83 37.36 -6.13 29.49
CA LYS A 83 38.22 -6.93 30.40
C LYS A 83 38.78 -8.18 29.74
N TYR A 84 38.06 -8.75 28.76
CA TYR A 84 38.41 -10.02 28.10
C TYR A 84 38.74 -9.85 26.61
N SER A 85 39.09 -8.63 26.18
CA SER A 85 39.37 -8.30 24.78
C SER A 85 40.35 -9.24 24.07
N GLY A 86 41.34 -9.79 24.80
CA GLY A 86 42.25 -10.80 24.27
C GLY A 86 41.55 -12.09 23.83
N ASP A 87 40.62 -12.59 24.63
CA ASP A 87 39.85 -13.81 24.32
C ASP A 87 38.78 -13.53 23.25
N PHE A 88 38.13 -12.38 23.29
CA PHE A 88 37.22 -11.94 22.21
C PHE A 88 37.94 -11.79 20.88
N SER A 89 39.20 -11.32 20.86
CA SER A 89 40.02 -11.27 19.64
C SER A 89 40.30 -12.67 19.08
N VAL A 90 40.45 -13.69 19.93
CA VAL A 90 40.61 -15.08 19.48
C VAL A 90 39.32 -15.61 18.86
N ILE A 91 38.16 -15.35 19.48
CA ILE A 91 36.85 -15.80 18.95
C ILE A 91 36.56 -15.10 17.62
N THR A 92 36.71 -13.78 17.55
CA THR A 92 36.49 -12.98 16.34
C THR A 92 37.46 -13.29 15.21
N GLY A 93 38.70 -13.70 15.53
CA GLY A 93 39.66 -14.21 14.54
C GLY A 93 39.29 -15.59 13.95
N HIS A 94 38.35 -16.31 14.57
CA HIS A 94 37.97 -17.68 14.21
C HIS A 94 36.46 -17.90 14.08
N LEU A 95 35.70 -16.88 13.67
CA LEU A 95 34.23 -16.95 13.49
C LEU A 95 33.78 -18.09 12.57
N ASP A 96 34.55 -18.37 11.50
CA ASP A 96 34.32 -19.50 10.61
C ASP A 96 34.36 -20.86 11.32
N ALA A 97 35.28 -21.03 12.27
CA ALA A 97 35.40 -22.26 13.05
C ALA A 97 34.28 -22.34 14.09
N PHE A 98 33.91 -21.20 14.70
CA PHE A 98 32.76 -21.12 15.60
C PHE A 98 31.48 -21.59 14.90
N LEU A 99 31.16 -21.02 13.74
CA LEU A 99 29.94 -21.35 12.98
C LEU A 99 29.95 -22.78 12.40
N LYS A 100 31.12 -23.44 12.36
CA LYS A 100 31.24 -24.86 12.00
C LYS A 100 31.11 -25.81 13.20
N GLY A 101 30.93 -25.28 14.40
CA GLY A 101 30.73 -26.09 15.59
C GLY A 101 31.99 -26.35 16.41
N ASP A 102 33.02 -25.48 16.37
CA ASP A 102 34.22 -25.68 17.21
C ASP A 102 33.86 -25.59 18.70
N PRO A 103 34.01 -26.68 19.48
CA PRO A 103 33.55 -26.73 20.87
C PRO A 103 34.23 -25.70 21.76
N SER A 104 35.52 -25.42 21.54
CA SER A 104 36.28 -24.53 22.41
C SER A 104 35.80 -23.08 22.28
N LEU A 105 35.49 -22.67 21.05
CA LEU A 105 35.00 -21.32 20.77
C LEU A 105 33.56 -21.12 21.28
N ILE A 106 32.72 -22.14 21.11
CA ILE A 106 31.32 -22.12 21.57
C ILE A 106 31.26 -22.04 23.09
N LEU A 107 31.94 -22.95 23.78
CA LEU A 107 31.95 -22.99 25.24
C LEU A 107 32.53 -21.70 25.83
N LYS A 108 33.64 -21.19 25.27
CA LYS A 108 34.22 -19.92 25.72
C LYS A 108 33.28 -18.73 25.52
N THR A 109 32.55 -18.68 24.40
CA THR A 109 31.56 -17.62 24.17
C THR A 109 30.44 -17.68 25.20
N HIS A 110 29.92 -18.88 25.47
CA HIS A 110 28.84 -19.08 26.43
C HIS A 110 29.28 -18.88 27.88
N GLU A 111 30.56 -19.04 28.23
CA GLU A 111 31.11 -18.57 29.51
C GLU A 111 30.95 -17.06 29.66
N PHE A 112 31.27 -16.28 28.64
CA PHE A 112 31.14 -14.82 28.70
C PHE A 112 29.67 -14.38 28.76
N ILE A 113 28.76 -15.10 28.09
CA ILE A 113 27.32 -14.90 28.23
C ILE A 113 26.87 -15.18 29.68
N LEU A 114 27.39 -16.26 30.28
CA LEU A 114 27.08 -16.63 31.64
C LEU A 114 27.61 -15.61 32.66
N LEU A 115 28.82 -15.09 32.46
CA LEU A 115 29.35 -13.99 33.27
C LEU A 115 28.47 -12.74 33.15
N ALA A 116 27.96 -12.44 31.95
CA ALA A 116 27.01 -11.34 31.76
C ALA A 116 25.70 -11.60 32.50
N ALA A 117 25.22 -12.85 32.55
CA ALA A 117 24.05 -13.24 33.31
C ALA A 117 24.21 -13.05 34.83
N VAL A 118 25.39 -13.32 35.37
CA VAL A 118 25.67 -13.22 36.82
C VAL A 118 25.94 -11.77 37.24
N ASN A 119 26.62 -10.99 36.39
CA ASN A 119 26.75 -9.54 36.55
C ASN A 119 25.42 -8.81 36.21
N GLY A 120 24.39 -9.58 35.85
CA GLY A 120 22.98 -9.27 35.72
C GLY A 120 22.32 -8.57 36.90
N ASP A 121 21.63 -7.45 36.67
CA ASP A 121 20.58 -6.97 37.58
C ASP A 121 19.32 -7.87 37.52
N SER A 122 19.23 -8.77 36.55
CA SER A 122 18.10 -9.67 36.35
C SER A 122 18.11 -10.84 37.35
N GLN A 123 17.45 -10.63 38.49
CA GLN A 123 17.22 -11.66 39.52
C GLN A 123 16.50 -12.92 38.97
N GLN A 124 15.77 -12.78 37.86
CA GLN A 124 15.08 -13.90 37.21
C GLN A 124 16.07 -14.90 36.58
N ILE A 125 17.16 -14.41 35.98
CA ILE A 125 18.19 -15.27 35.38
C ILE A 125 18.97 -16.00 36.47
N ILE A 126 19.28 -15.32 37.58
CA ILE A 126 19.92 -15.95 38.75
C ILE A 126 19.02 -17.06 39.31
N ALA A 127 17.71 -16.81 39.44
CA ALA A 127 16.76 -17.84 39.89
C ALA A 127 16.70 -19.05 38.94
N LYS A 128 16.84 -18.84 37.62
CA LYS A 128 16.95 -19.93 36.63
C LYS A 128 18.22 -20.75 36.87
N ILE A 129 19.37 -20.11 37.08
CA ILE A 129 20.64 -20.78 37.41
C ILE A 129 20.52 -21.63 38.69
N MET A 130 19.89 -21.08 39.74
CA MET A 130 19.69 -21.79 41.01
C MET A 130 18.70 -22.97 40.93
N ALA A 131 17.93 -23.07 39.85
CA ALA A 131 17.00 -24.18 39.59
C ALA A 131 17.62 -25.30 38.74
N MET A 132 18.85 -25.12 38.26
CA MET A 132 19.60 -26.11 37.47
C MET A 132 20.15 -27.23 38.35
N SER A 133 20.74 -28.25 37.74
CA SER A 133 21.39 -29.36 38.43
C SER A 133 22.59 -28.89 39.29
N GLN A 134 22.82 -29.58 40.40
CA GLN A 134 23.95 -29.29 41.31
C GLN A 134 25.32 -29.30 40.61
N PRO A 135 25.65 -30.27 39.73
CA PRO A 135 26.91 -30.26 38.99
C PRO A 135 27.08 -28.98 38.14
N THR A 136 26.02 -28.56 37.45
CA THR A 136 26.06 -27.33 36.63
C THR A 136 26.23 -26.09 37.49
N GLN A 137 25.56 -26.01 38.64
CA GLN A 137 25.74 -24.91 39.59
C GLN A 137 27.20 -24.82 40.10
N GLU A 138 27.84 -25.96 40.39
CA GLU A 138 29.24 -26.01 40.82
C GLU A 138 30.21 -25.53 39.73
N ILE A 139 29.97 -25.91 38.46
CA ILE A 139 30.75 -25.43 37.31
C ILE A 139 30.58 -23.92 37.14
N ILE A 140 29.33 -23.43 37.20
CA ILE A 140 29.01 -22.00 37.10
C ILE A 140 29.68 -21.21 38.22
N GLN A 141 29.64 -21.71 39.46
CA GLN A 141 30.32 -21.09 40.59
C GLN A 141 31.85 -21.05 40.40
N ALA A 142 32.44 -22.13 39.87
CA ALA A 142 33.88 -22.17 39.57
C ALA A 142 34.28 -21.15 38.50
N ILE A 143 33.46 -20.97 37.46
CA ILE A 143 33.64 -19.94 36.43
C ILE A 143 33.61 -18.54 37.09
N ILE A 144 32.55 -18.22 37.83
CA ILE A 144 32.42 -16.91 38.50
C ILE A 144 33.62 -16.63 39.40
N GLN A 145 34.05 -17.62 40.20
CA GLN A 145 35.19 -17.48 41.11
C GLN A 145 36.50 -17.22 40.35
N GLN A 146 36.76 -17.96 39.26
CA GLN A 146 37.96 -17.76 38.45
C GLN A 146 38.05 -16.32 37.91
N TYR A 147 36.94 -15.78 37.43
CA TYR A 147 36.90 -14.44 36.85
C TYR A 147 36.81 -13.33 37.92
N ALA A 148 36.31 -13.62 39.13
CA ALA A 148 36.33 -12.70 40.27
C ALA A 148 37.72 -12.58 40.92
N ASP A 149 38.46 -13.69 41.02
CA ASP A 149 39.83 -13.69 41.57
C ASP A 149 40.83 -12.98 40.65
N ALA A 150 40.57 -13.01 39.34
CA ALA A 150 41.30 -12.21 38.35
C ALA A 150 41.09 -10.68 38.52
N ASP A 151 39.95 -10.25 39.07
CA ASP A 151 39.60 -8.82 39.29
C ASP A 151 40.27 -8.24 40.56
N ASN A 152 40.60 -9.09 41.54
CA ASN A 152 41.25 -8.69 42.80
C ASN A 152 42.80 -8.75 42.77
N GLY A 153 43.40 -9.17 41.65
CA GLY A 153 44.80 -9.60 41.57
C GLY A 153 45.72 -8.70 40.74
N SER A 154 45.75 -7.39 40.98
CA SER A 154 46.89 -6.54 40.58
C SER A 154 47.85 -6.33 41.74
N SER A 155 48.37 -7.44 42.28
CA SER A 155 49.55 -7.43 43.12
C SER A 155 50.37 -8.67 42.77
N ASN A 156 51.56 -8.42 42.22
CA ASN A 156 52.62 -9.40 42.02
C ASN A 156 52.67 -10.39 43.18
N ASP A 157 52.46 -11.67 42.89
CA ASP A 157 53.28 -12.69 43.51
C ASP A 157 53.64 -13.80 42.53
N THR A 158 54.95 -14.03 42.50
CA THR A 158 55.73 -14.92 41.65
C THR A 158 55.33 -16.39 41.87
N PRO A 159 55.54 -17.27 40.88
CA PRO A 159 54.92 -18.58 40.82
C PRO A 159 55.63 -19.61 41.70
N THR A 160 54.86 -20.35 42.50
CA THR A 160 55.31 -21.58 43.16
C THR A 160 55.50 -22.69 42.14
N ASN A 161 56.74 -22.80 41.65
CA ASN A 161 57.22 -23.97 40.92
C ASN A 161 57.33 -25.17 41.88
N PHE A 162 56.58 -26.22 41.56
CA PHE A 162 56.87 -27.58 41.98
C PHE A 162 58.17 -28.05 41.31
N SER A 163 59.11 -28.50 42.14
CA SER A 163 60.03 -29.64 41.96
C SER A 163 61.47 -29.29 42.34
N ARG A 164 62.04 -30.02 43.32
CA ARG A 164 63.09 -31.03 43.07
C ARG A 164 63.92 -31.33 44.34
N MET A 165 64.12 -32.64 44.57
CA MET A 165 64.99 -33.24 45.56
C MET A 165 66.48 -32.84 45.46
N ALA A 166 67.15 -32.94 46.62
CA ALA A 166 68.47 -33.52 46.90
C ALA A 166 69.72 -32.62 47.11
N SER A 167 70.43 -32.97 48.20
CA SER A 167 71.88 -32.91 48.46
C SER A 167 72.50 -31.56 48.87
N GLU A 168 73.53 -31.42 49.72
CA GLU A 168 74.20 -32.16 50.81
C GLU A 168 75.41 -31.28 51.24
N ALA A 169 75.86 -31.41 52.50
CA ALA A 169 77.25 -31.25 52.97
C ALA A 169 77.93 -29.90 53.32
N ALA A 170 78.73 -30.03 54.41
CA ALA A 170 79.97 -29.35 54.83
C ALA A 170 79.86 -28.17 55.85
N ALA A 171 80.15 -28.35 57.15
CA ALA A 171 81.47 -28.52 57.83
C ALA A 171 82.21 -27.17 58.05
N ALA A 172 83.00 -26.86 59.09
CA ALA A 172 83.43 -27.40 60.38
C ALA A 172 84.36 -26.33 61.04
N ARG A 173 84.63 -26.37 62.36
CA ARG A 173 85.98 -26.18 62.99
C ARG A 173 85.93 -26.00 64.52
N ARG A 174 86.42 -27.03 65.23
CA ARG A 174 87.15 -26.97 66.51
C ARG A 174 88.17 -28.12 66.51
N GLU A 175 89.46 -27.81 66.64
CA GLU A 175 90.59 -28.70 67.00
C GLU A 175 91.16 -28.12 68.32
N ALA A 176 91.35 -28.86 69.43
CA ALA A 176 92.24 -29.98 69.75
C ALA A 176 93.68 -29.55 70.13
N SER A 177 94.13 -29.91 71.33
CA SER A 177 95.53 -30.06 71.74
C SER A 177 95.62 -30.97 72.97
N ILE A 178 96.56 -31.91 72.91
CA ILE A 178 96.76 -33.11 73.73
C ILE A 178 98.10 -32.99 74.49
N ALA A 179 98.09 -33.52 75.72
CA ALA A 179 99.11 -34.20 76.55
C ALA A 179 100.64 -33.90 76.47
N ASP A 180 101.27 -34.00 77.65
CA ASP A 180 102.49 -34.78 78.03
C ASP A 180 103.22 -34.10 79.22
N ASP A 181 104.04 -34.69 80.09
CA ASP A 181 104.49 -36.05 80.45
C ASP A 181 105.56 -35.87 81.58
N LEU A 182 105.87 -36.94 82.32
CA LEU A 182 107.02 -37.17 83.24
C LEU A 182 107.01 -36.43 84.61
N GLY A 183 107.29 -37.05 85.76
CA GLY A 183 107.84 -38.36 86.07
C GLY A 183 108.66 -38.27 87.38
N LEU A 184 108.34 -39.12 88.37
CA LEU A 184 109.20 -39.79 89.36
C LEU A 184 110.34 -38.96 90.02
N GLY A 185 110.45 -38.83 91.34
CA GLY A 185 110.46 -39.90 92.34
C GLY A 185 111.63 -39.68 93.33
N ARG A 186 111.33 -39.91 94.63
CA ARG A 186 112.14 -40.56 95.70
C ARG A 186 113.65 -40.77 95.42
N SER A 187 114.61 -40.56 96.33
CA SER A 187 114.64 -40.86 97.78
C SER A 187 116.06 -40.66 98.36
N SER A 188 116.13 -40.66 99.69
CA SER A 188 117.19 -41.24 100.54
C SER A 188 118.43 -40.40 100.89
N SER A 189 118.32 -39.67 102.01
CA SER A 189 119.02 -39.93 103.27
C SER A 189 120.33 -40.76 103.25
N ALA A 190 121.37 -40.09 103.78
CA ALA A 190 122.47 -40.56 104.62
C ALA A 190 123.56 -41.45 104.02
N VAL A 191 124.84 -41.38 104.40
CA VAL A 191 125.75 -40.44 105.09
C VAL A 191 127.12 -41.13 104.92
N GLY A 192 128.20 -40.39 104.65
CA GLY A 192 129.56 -40.95 104.82
C GLY A 192 130.72 -40.22 104.16
N GLY A 193 131.22 -39.16 104.81
CA GLY A 193 132.64 -38.73 104.89
C GLY A 193 133.48 -38.47 103.63
N HIS A 194 133.82 -37.19 103.38
CA HIS A 194 135.18 -36.60 103.46
C HIS A 194 135.28 -35.27 102.66
N LEU A 195 135.84 -34.23 103.30
CA LEU A 195 135.56 -32.78 103.09
C LEU A 195 136.29 -32.04 101.93
N ALA A 196 137.08 -32.67 101.07
CA ALA A 196 137.83 -31.96 100.03
C ALA A 196 137.04 -31.59 98.73
N PRO A 197 136.15 -32.45 98.17
CA PRO A 197 135.39 -32.12 96.96
C PRO A 197 134.20 -31.19 97.21
N VAL A 198 133.90 -30.85 98.47
CA VAL A 198 132.76 -30.01 98.84
C VAL A 198 133.01 -28.53 98.51
N LEU A 199 134.23 -28.02 98.69
CA LEU A 199 134.56 -26.63 98.39
C LEU A 199 134.52 -26.32 96.89
N GLN A 200 134.96 -27.25 96.04
CA GLN A 200 134.89 -27.09 94.59
C GLN A 200 133.44 -27.15 94.08
N LYS A 201 132.63 -28.08 94.62
CA LYS A 201 131.19 -28.14 94.32
C LYS A 201 130.46 -26.86 94.71
N VAL A 202 130.76 -26.30 95.88
CA VAL A 202 130.15 -25.03 96.32
C VAL A 202 130.55 -23.86 95.41
N GLN A 203 131.80 -23.82 94.93
CA GLN A 203 132.26 -22.80 93.99
C GLN A 203 131.56 -22.94 92.62
N ASP A 204 131.44 -24.17 92.11
CA ASP A 204 130.79 -24.48 90.85
C ASP A 204 129.27 -24.21 90.93
N GLU A 205 128.60 -24.60 92.02
CA GLU A 205 127.20 -24.30 92.32
C GLU A 205 126.94 -22.79 92.41
N LEU A 206 127.84 -22.01 93.02
CA LEU A 206 127.71 -20.56 93.10
C LEU A 206 127.87 -19.90 91.72
N SER A 207 128.75 -20.43 90.87
CA SER A 207 128.89 -19.99 89.48
C SER A 207 127.65 -20.33 88.65
N GLN A 208 127.06 -21.51 88.87
CA GLN A 208 125.84 -21.97 88.22
C GLN A 208 124.63 -21.13 88.64
N ILE A 209 124.46 -20.88 89.94
CA ILE A 209 123.41 -20.00 90.47
C ILE A 209 123.54 -18.58 89.91
N LYS A 210 124.76 -18.04 89.76
CA LYS A 210 124.96 -16.73 89.13
C LYS A 210 124.61 -16.75 87.63
N ALA A 211 124.91 -17.83 86.93
CA ALA A 211 124.54 -17.99 85.53
C ALA A 211 123.02 -18.13 85.35
N GLU A 212 122.36 -18.90 86.21
CA GLU A 212 120.91 -19.03 86.26
C GLU A 212 120.23 -17.71 86.64
N LEU A 213 120.77 -16.96 87.61
CA LEU A 213 120.29 -15.62 87.98
C LEU A 213 120.40 -14.63 86.81
N ARG A 214 121.46 -14.72 85.99
CA ARG A 214 121.58 -13.91 84.77
C ARG A 214 120.57 -14.32 83.71
N LYS A 215 120.33 -15.62 83.53
CA LYS A 215 119.30 -16.12 82.60
C LYS A 215 117.91 -15.69 83.03
N THR A 216 117.55 -15.81 84.31
CA THR A 216 116.24 -15.37 84.82
C THR A 216 116.09 -13.86 84.76
N LYS A 217 117.15 -13.10 85.03
CA LYS A 217 117.13 -11.63 84.85
C LYS A 217 116.89 -11.23 83.39
N ASN A 218 117.57 -11.87 82.44
CA ASN A 218 117.38 -11.58 81.02
C ASN A 218 115.97 -12.00 80.55
N ALA A 219 115.47 -13.16 80.97
CA ALA A 219 114.11 -13.60 80.68
C ALA A 219 113.04 -12.68 81.29
N LEU A 220 113.30 -12.14 82.48
CA LEU A 220 112.43 -11.15 83.12
C LEU A 220 112.41 -9.84 82.32
N THR A 221 113.57 -9.32 81.90
CA THR A 221 113.62 -8.10 81.07
C THR A 221 112.96 -8.30 79.70
N GLU A 222 113.09 -9.49 79.11
CA GLU A 222 112.41 -9.82 77.85
C GLU A 222 110.89 -9.92 78.05
N SER A 223 110.44 -10.57 79.12
CA SER A 223 109.03 -10.63 79.50
C SER A 223 108.45 -9.23 79.80
N GLU A 224 109.22 -8.36 80.46
CA GLU A 224 108.83 -6.97 80.71
C GLU A 224 108.68 -6.17 79.40
N SER A 225 109.62 -6.33 78.46
CA SER A 225 109.54 -5.70 77.13
C SER A 225 108.37 -6.22 76.29
N GLN A 226 108.06 -7.53 76.38
CA GLN A 226 106.90 -8.12 75.74
C GLN A 226 105.59 -7.62 76.37
N ARG A 227 105.54 -7.49 77.70
CA ARG A 227 104.38 -6.93 78.41
C ARG A 227 104.13 -5.48 78.01
N GLU A 228 105.19 -4.67 77.89
CA GLU A 228 105.10 -3.29 77.40
C GLU A 228 104.57 -3.24 75.96
N THR A 229 105.14 -4.05 75.07
CA THR A 229 104.67 -4.16 73.67
C THR A 229 103.21 -4.61 73.55
N LEU A 230 102.77 -5.55 74.40
CA LEU A 230 101.38 -6.00 74.45
C LEU A 230 100.44 -4.93 75.02
N SER A 231 100.91 -4.16 76.01
CA SER A 231 100.18 -3.02 76.57
C SER A 231 99.94 -1.94 75.50
N ASP A 232 100.95 -1.61 74.71
CA ASP A 232 100.82 -0.64 73.62
C ASP A 232 99.85 -1.12 72.53
N LYS A 233 99.92 -2.39 72.16
CA LYS A 233 98.97 -3.01 71.21
C LYS A 233 97.54 -3.02 71.74
N LEU A 234 97.36 -3.26 73.04
CA LEU A 234 96.04 -3.21 73.68
C LEU A 234 95.47 -1.79 73.63
N GLN A 235 96.26 -0.78 73.98
CA GLN A 235 95.82 0.62 73.93
C GLN A 235 95.46 1.06 72.51
N LEU A 236 96.24 0.64 71.50
CA LEU A 236 95.92 0.93 70.10
C LEU A 236 94.60 0.26 69.68
N ALA A 237 94.40 -1.02 70.01
CA ALA A 237 93.17 -1.74 69.71
C ALA A 237 91.94 -1.13 70.42
N GLU A 238 92.10 -0.65 71.66
CA GLU A 238 91.04 0.06 72.38
C GLU A 238 90.68 1.38 71.71
N LYS A 239 91.69 2.15 71.27
CA LYS A 239 91.47 3.39 70.52
C LYS A 239 90.76 3.13 69.20
N GLU A 240 91.20 2.14 68.42
CA GLU A 240 90.55 1.74 67.17
C GLU A 240 89.10 1.29 67.39
N ARG A 241 88.83 0.56 68.49
CA ARG A 241 87.48 0.13 68.87
C ARG A 241 86.57 1.32 69.20
N GLU A 242 87.07 2.31 69.95
CA GLU A 242 86.27 3.51 70.25
C GLU A 242 86.05 4.38 69.01
N GLU A 243 87.05 4.54 68.14
CA GLU A 243 86.87 5.21 66.85
C GLU A 243 85.80 4.51 65.99
N GLU A 244 85.86 3.17 65.89
CA GLU A 244 84.85 2.38 65.17
C GLU A 244 83.44 2.51 65.79
N LYS A 245 83.35 2.54 67.12
CA LYS A 245 82.09 2.77 67.84
C LYS A 245 81.50 4.14 67.53
N THR A 246 82.31 5.19 67.48
CA THR A 246 81.85 6.53 67.10
C THR A 246 81.39 6.59 65.64
N LYS A 247 82.10 5.95 64.71
CA LYS A 247 81.69 5.85 63.29
C LYS A 247 80.36 5.15 63.13
N ARG A 248 80.15 4.02 63.84
CA ARG A 248 78.88 3.30 63.85
C ARG A 248 77.74 4.16 64.38
N MET A 249 77.95 4.86 65.50
CA MET A 249 76.94 5.77 66.06
C MET A 249 76.55 6.87 65.08
N VAL A 250 77.53 7.49 64.39
CA VAL A 250 77.27 8.53 63.39
C VAL A 250 76.49 7.97 62.18
N LEU A 251 76.87 6.79 61.67
CA LEU A 251 76.16 6.15 60.57
C LEU A 251 74.72 5.78 60.95
N GLU A 252 74.51 5.28 62.17
CA GLU A 252 73.18 4.95 62.69
C GLU A 252 72.31 6.21 62.81
N GLN A 253 72.88 7.33 63.29
CA GLN A 253 72.18 8.61 63.34
C GLN A 253 71.83 9.15 61.94
N GLN A 254 72.72 9.00 60.95
CA GLN A 254 72.44 9.38 59.56
C GLN A 254 71.35 8.50 58.94
N LEU A 255 71.36 7.19 59.19
CA LEU A 255 70.32 6.28 58.73
C LEU A 255 68.96 6.60 59.36
N SER A 256 68.92 6.91 60.66
CA SER A 256 67.70 7.35 61.33
C SER A 256 67.16 8.65 60.71
N ALA A 257 68.02 9.66 60.53
CA ALA A 257 67.60 10.94 59.93
C ALA A 257 67.07 10.77 58.50
N LYS A 258 67.72 9.92 57.68
CA LYS A 258 67.22 9.61 56.33
C LYS A 258 65.88 8.87 56.36
N LYS A 259 65.70 7.94 57.30
CA LYS A 259 64.43 7.23 57.50
C LYS A 259 63.32 8.21 57.88
N ASP A 260 63.59 9.16 58.78
CA ASP A 260 62.60 10.13 59.25
C ASP A 260 62.15 11.07 58.12
N VAL A 261 63.08 11.54 57.28
CA VAL A 261 62.76 12.34 56.09
C VAL A 261 61.89 11.54 55.12
N LEU A 262 62.26 10.29 54.82
CA LEU A 262 61.52 9.47 53.87
C LEU A 262 60.11 9.13 54.38
N VAL A 263 59.95 8.86 55.68
CA VAL A 263 58.64 8.65 56.31
C VAL A 263 57.80 9.93 56.22
N LYS A 264 58.38 11.09 56.48
CA LYS A 264 57.69 12.37 56.38
C LYS A 264 57.21 12.63 54.94
N ASP A 265 58.07 12.45 53.94
CA ASP A 265 57.74 12.67 52.53
C ASP A 265 56.59 11.75 52.07
N PHE A 266 56.64 10.46 52.44
CA PHE A 266 55.54 9.54 52.13
C PHE A 266 54.25 9.87 52.89
N THR A 267 54.34 10.36 54.12
CA THR A 267 53.15 10.78 54.89
C THR A 267 52.49 11.99 54.22
N GLU A 268 53.27 13.00 53.83
CA GLU A 268 52.76 14.17 53.10
C GLU A 268 52.13 13.78 51.75
N GLN A 269 52.75 12.84 51.02
CA GLN A 269 52.20 12.32 49.76
C GLN A 269 50.86 11.59 49.96
N ILE A 270 50.73 10.81 51.05
CA ILE A 270 49.48 10.12 51.39
C ILE A 270 48.40 11.15 51.75
N GLU A 271 48.72 12.15 52.58
CA GLU A 271 47.77 13.22 52.95
C GLU A 271 47.28 14.01 51.74
N ASP A 272 48.17 14.35 50.80
CA ASP A 272 47.79 15.07 49.59
C ASP A 272 46.96 14.20 48.64
N SER A 273 47.27 12.91 48.53
CA SER A 273 46.45 11.94 47.80
C SER A 273 45.06 11.80 48.43
N ASP A 274 44.96 11.79 49.76
CA ASP A 274 43.68 11.75 50.47
C ASP A 274 42.85 13.02 50.28
N LYS A 275 43.49 14.20 50.28
CA LYS A 275 42.81 15.46 49.94
C LYS A 275 42.29 15.44 48.51
N GLN A 276 43.06 14.92 47.56
CA GLN A 276 42.60 14.78 46.16
C GLN A 276 41.43 13.81 46.05
N ARG A 277 41.50 12.65 46.71
CA ARG A 277 40.38 11.68 46.79
C ARG A 277 39.12 12.32 47.37
N ALA A 278 39.24 13.12 48.42
CA ALA A 278 38.11 13.81 49.04
C ALA A 278 37.46 14.83 48.08
N LYS A 279 38.25 15.65 47.38
CA LYS A 279 37.77 16.62 46.39
C LYS A 279 37.04 15.94 45.24
N LEU A 280 37.63 14.91 44.65
CA LEU A 280 37.00 14.15 43.57
C LEU A 280 35.69 13.50 44.00
N LYS A 281 35.61 13.03 45.26
CA LYS A 281 34.38 12.45 45.81
C LYS A 281 33.28 13.50 45.99
N GLU A 282 33.63 14.72 46.38
CA GLU A 282 32.69 15.85 46.48
C GLU A 282 32.21 16.33 45.10
N GLU A 283 33.11 16.46 44.12
CA GLU A 283 32.78 16.79 42.73
C GLU A 283 31.83 15.75 42.12
N LEU A 284 32.11 14.46 42.32
CA LEU A 284 31.25 13.37 41.87
C LEU A 284 29.85 13.42 42.52
N GLU A 285 29.76 13.77 43.80
CA GLU A 285 28.46 13.89 44.49
C GLU A 285 27.66 15.08 43.96
N ASN A 286 28.32 16.21 43.68
CA ASN A 286 27.70 17.39 43.08
C ASN A 286 27.22 17.11 41.64
N GLU A 287 28.04 16.44 40.83
CA GLU A 287 27.66 16.05 39.46
C GLU A 287 26.47 15.08 39.46
N LYS A 288 26.43 14.11 40.39
CA LYS A 288 25.26 13.23 40.58
C LYS A 288 24.00 14.00 40.94
N LYS A 289 24.08 15.02 41.80
CA LYS A 289 22.95 15.88 42.17
C LYS A 289 22.46 16.70 40.98
N GLU A 290 23.36 17.30 40.20
CA GLU A 290 23.00 18.07 39.01
C GLU A 290 22.42 17.17 37.90
N ARG A 291 22.99 15.98 37.69
CA ARG A 291 22.44 14.99 36.74
C ARG A 291 21.03 14.56 37.14
N LYS A 292 20.78 14.32 38.43
CA LYS A 292 19.44 13.99 38.94
C LYS A 292 18.43 15.12 38.69
N LYS A 293 18.82 16.38 38.93
CA LYS A 293 17.95 17.54 38.62
C LYS A 293 17.67 17.67 37.11
N ALA A 294 18.68 17.42 36.28
CA ALA A 294 18.52 17.44 34.83
C ALA A 294 17.58 16.31 34.36
N ASP A 295 17.72 15.11 34.90
CA ASP A 295 16.84 13.97 34.61
C ASP A 295 15.39 14.23 35.06
N GLU A 296 15.19 14.83 36.23
CA GLU A 296 13.86 15.26 36.71
C GLU A 296 13.23 16.32 35.78
N LYS A 297 14.01 17.29 35.32
CA LYS A 297 13.55 18.31 34.36
C LYS A 297 13.20 17.69 33.00
N ASN A 298 14.05 16.79 32.48
CA ASN A 298 13.79 16.09 31.23
C ASN A 298 12.54 15.21 31.33
N ARG A 299 12.33 14.54 32.47
CA ARG A 299 11.13 13.74 32.72
C ARG A 299 9.86 14.59 32.74
N ALA A 300 9.92 15.81 33.28
CA ALA A 300 8.81 16.75 33.23
C ALA A 300 8.49 17.17 31.79
N VAL A 301 9.50 17.54 30.99
CA VAL A 301 9.32 17.90 29.57
C VAL A 301 8.73 16.74 28.76
N VAL A 302 9.19 15.51 28.99
CA VAL A 302 8.63 14.32 28.34
C VAL A 302 7.16 14.11 28.70
N ALA A 303 6.75 14.41 29.94
CA ALA A 303 5.36 14.34 30.35
C ALA A 303 4.50 15.40 29.64
N GLU A 304 4.97 16.65 29.57
CA GLU A 304 4.28 17.74 28.85
C GLU A 304 4.12 17.42 27.36
N LEU A 305 5.18 16.97 26.68
CA LEU A 305 5.12 16.57 25.27
C LEU A 305 4.15 15.39 25.03
N LYS A 306 4.02 14.48 26.00
CA LYS A 306 3.07 13.38 25.91
C LYS A 306 1.62 13.88 26.00
N GLU A 307 1.34 14.82 26.88
CA GLU A 307 0.03 15.47 26.97
C GLU A 307 -0.32 16.23 25.67
N GLU A 308 0.64 16.98 25.11
CA GLU A 308 0.48 17.65 23.81
C GLU A 308 0.21 16.65 22.67
N MET A 309 0.95 15.54 22.63
CA MET A 309 0.73 14.48 21.63
C MET A 309 -0.68 13.86 21.76
N ASP A 310 -1.17 13.65 22.98
CA ASP A 310 -2.49 13.08 23.21
C ASP A 310 -3.61 14.07 22.81
N LEU A 311 -3.43 15.37 23.06
CA LEU A 311 -4.30 16.43 22.54
C LEU A 311 -4.31 16.46 21.01
N LEU A 312 -3.14 16.38 20.36
CA LEU A 312 -3.04 16.33 18.90
C LEU A 312 -3.70 15.07 18.31
N LYS A 313 -3.59 13.92 18.97
CA LYS A 313 -4.30 12.70 18.57
C LYS A 313 -5.81 12.86 18.69
N GLN A 314 -6.30 13.49 19.74
CA GLN A 314 -7.73 13.79 19.89
C GLN A 314 -8.20 14.73 18.78
N GLU A 315 -7.42 15.76 18.46
CA GLU A 315 -7.72 16.71 17.41
C GLU A 315 -7.70 16.07 16.02
N ALA A 316 -6.76 15.16 15.75
CA ALA A 316 -6.71 14.37 14.52
C ALA A 316 -7.97 13.49 14.35
N ARG A 317 -8.47 12.87 15.43
CA ARG A 317 -9.74 12.11 15.39
C ARG A 317 -10.93 13.01 15.09
N ARG A 318 -10.94 14.22 15.66
CA ARG A 318 -11.97 15.23 15.39
C ARG A 318 -11.96 15.66 13.92
N VAL A 319 -10.78 15.92 13.37
CA VAL A 319 -10.59 16.26 11.95
C VAL A 319 -11.10 15.13 11.05
N SER A 320 -10.71 13.88 11.31
CA SER A 320 -11.19 12.72 10.53
C SER A 320 -12.73 12.61 10.54
N THR A 321 -13.37 12.87 11.69
CA THR A 321 -14.83 12.90 11.78
C THR A 321 -15.43 14.01 10.92
N LEU A 322 -14.83 15.20 10.92
CA LEU A 322 -15.26 16.32 10.09
C LEU A 322 -15.05 16.04 8.59
N GLU A 323 -13.95 15.39 8.21
CA GLU A 323 -13.70 15.00 6.82
C GLU A 323 -14.78 14.06 6.29
N VAL A 324 -15.20 13.07 7.11
CA VAL A 324 -16.32 12.19 6.78
C VAL A 324 -17.62 12.98 6.61
N GLN A 325 -17.90 13.95 7.48
CA GLN A 325 -19.07 14.82 7.33
C GLN A 325 -19.01 15.65 6.05
N VAL A 326 -17.86 16.25 5.73
CA VAL A 326 -17.66 17.01 4.49
C VAL A 326 -17.89 16.13 3.27
N GLN A 327 -17.37 14.90 3.29
CA GLN A 327 -17.59 13.96 2.19
C GLN A 327 -19.07 13.58 2.03
N ASN A 328 -19.79 13.39 3.13
CA ASN A 328 -21.24 13.16 3.10
C ASN A 328 -22.01 14.35 2.50
N TYR A 329 -21.65 15.58 2.88
CA TYR A 329 -22.26 16.78 2.29
C TYR A 329 -21.93 16.94 0.81
N LYS A 330 -20.71 16.59 0.39
CA LYS A 330 -20.31 16.58 -1.01
C LYS A 330 -21.15 15.59 -1.83
N THR A 331 -21.37 14.38 -1.33
CA THR A 331 -22.25 13.39 -1.97
C THR A 331 -23.69 13.93 -2.10
N LYS A 332 -24.24 14.49 -1.02
CA LYS A 332 -25.59 15.11 -1.06
C LYS A 332 -25.68 16.25 -2.08
N LEU A 333 -24.64 17.07 -2.21
CA LEU A 333 -24.60 18.14 -3.22
C LEU A 333 -24.60 17.56 -4.65
N THR A 334 -23.85 16.48 -4.90
CA THR A 334 -23.86 15.81 -6.20
C THR A 334 -25.21 15.20 -6.54
N GLU A 335 -25.89 14.59 -5.56
CA GLU A 335 -27.25 14.07 -5.72
C GLU A 335 -28.26 15.18 -6.01
N MET A 336 -28.18 16.30 -5.27
CA MET A 336 -29.01 17.49 -5.52
C MET A 336 -28.79 18.08 -6.91
N ALA A 337 -27.54 18.12 -7.39
CA ALA A 337 -27.23 18.57 -8.74
C ALA A 337 -27.88 17.65 -9.80
N ALA A 338 -27.79 16.32 -9.63
CA ALA A 338 -28.42 15.35 -10.51
C ALA A 338 -29.97 15.42 -10.48
N LEU A 339 -30.55 15.64 -9.30
CA LEU A 339 -32.00 15.87 -9.15
C LEU A 339 -32.44 17.14 -9.87
N LYS A 340 -31.65 18.22 -9.77
CA LYS A 340 -31.93 19.47 -10.49
C LYS A 340 -31.88 19.27 -12.00
N GLU A 341 -30.91 18.50 -12.50
CA GLU A 341 -30.83 18.15 -13.93
C GLU A 341 -32.07 17.36 -14.37
N LYS A 342 -32.46 16.31 -13.63
CA LYS A 342 -33.70 15.57 -13.89
C LYS A 342 -34.94 16.47 -13.86
N MET A 343 -35.02 17.41 -12.91
CA MET A 343 -36.11 18.38 -12.83
C MET A 343 -36.17 19.24 -14.09
N THR A 344 -35.04 19.78 -14.55
CA THR A 344 -35.00 20.56 -15.80
C THR A 344 -35.37 19.74 -17.04
N GLN A 345 -34.98 18.45 -17.09
CA GLN A 345 -35.38 17.54 -18.17
C GLN A 345 -36.89 17.29 -18.17
N LEU A 346 -37.49 17.07 -16.99
CA LEU A 346 -38.94 16.91 -16.85
C LEU A 346 -39.71 18.18 -17.21
N GLU A 347 -39.20 19.35 -16.84
CA GLU A 347 -39.77 20.65 -17.23
C GLU A 347 -39.75 20.83 -18.76
N LEU A 348 -38.62 20.52 -19.42
CA LEU A 348 -38.50 20.52 -20.88
C LEU A 348 -39.46 19.54 -21.53
N GLN A 349 -39.59 18.33 -20.98
CA GLN A 349 -40.51 17.31 -21.49
C GLN A 349 -41.97 17.75 -21.35
N ASN A 350 -42.35 18.32 -20.21
CA ASN A 350 -43.69 18.87 -19.99
C ASN A 350 -43.98 20.03 -20.95
N LYS A 351 -43.01 20.91 -21.19
CA LYS A 351 -43.15 21.97 -22.20
C LYS A 351 -43.39 21.38 -23.59
N ALA A 352 -42.62 20.36 -24.00
CA ALA A 352 -42.82 19.69 -25.27
C ALA A 352 -44.19 18.99 -25.37
N TYR A 353 -44.70 18.41 -24.28
CA TYR A 353 -46.06 17.88 -24.25
C TYR A 353 -47.12 18.98 -24.41
N MET A 354 -46.96 20.11 -23.71
CA MET A 354 -47.86 21.27 -23.87
C MET A 354 -47.82 21.81 -25.30
N ASP A 355 -46.64 21.95 -25.91
CA ASP A 355 -46.48 22.41 -27.29
C ASP A 355 -47.21 21.45 -28.27
N ARG A 356 -47.07 20.13 -28.09
CA ARG A 356 -47.82 19.13 -28.89
C ARG A 356 -49.34 19.21 -28.70
N ILE A 357 -49.81 19.48 -27.48
CA ILE A 357 -51.24 19.67 -27.22
C ILE A 357 -51.73 20.92 -27.96
N VAL A 358 -51.00 22.03 -27.88
CA VAL A 358 -51.33 23.27 -28.58
C VAL A 358 -51.31 23.08 -30.10
N GLU A 359 -50.34 22.35 -30.65
CA GLU A 359 -50.31 21.97 -32.07
C GLU A 359 -51.54 21.13 -32.45
N GLY A 360 -51.88 20.12 -31.64
CA GLY A 360 -53.09 19.30 -31.85
C GLY A 360 -54.39 20.11 -31.74
N GLU A 361 -54.44 21.13 -30.89
CA GLU A 361 -55.55 22.09 -30.83
C GLU A 361 -55.61 22.97 -32.08
N ALA A 362 -54.48 23.38 -32.64
CA ALA A 362 -54.42 24.10 -33.92
C ALA A 362 -54.92 23.22 -35.10
N ASP A 363 -54.55 21.94 -35.12
CA ASP A 363 -55.07 20.97 -36.08
C ASP A 363 -56.59 20.75 -35.92
N SER A 364 -57.09 20.81 -34.68
CA SER A 364 -58.54 20.81 -34.40
C SER A 364 -59.24 22.05 -34.97
N VAL A 365 -58.60 23.22 -35.00
CA VAL A 365 -59.12 24.40 -35.72
C VAL A 365 -59.18 24.14 -37.23
N GLY A 366 -58.20 23.44 -37.80
CA GLY A 366 -58.26 22.92 -39.18
C GLY A 366 -59.44 21.97 -39.40
N ALA A 367 -59.70 21.07 -38.45
CA ALA A 367 -60.85 20.18 -38.46
C ALA A 367 -62.19 20.94 -38.37
N LEU A 368 -62.26 22.06 -37.65
CA LEU A 368 -63.43 22.95 -37.66
C LEU A 368 -63.65 23.58 -39.05
N GLY A 369 -62.58 23.92 -39.77
CA GLY A 369 -62.65 24.39 -41.15
C GLY A 369 -63.22 23.33 -42.10
N LEU A 370 -62.75 22.09 -41.99
CA LEU A 370 -63.28 20.95 -42.74
C LEU A 370 -64.74 20.65 -42.36
N ARG A 371 -65.10 20.76 -41.08
CA ARG A 371 -66.48 20.58 -40.61
C ARG A 371 -67.42 21.63 -41.21
N LYS A 372 -67.01 22.90 -41.25
CA LYS A 372 -67.75 23.96 -41.95
C LYS A 372 -67.91 23.68 -43.45
N GLN A 373 -66.88 23.16 -44.11
CA GLN A 373 -66.99 22.76 -45.51
C GLN A 373 -67.98 21.61 -45.69
N ILE A 374 -67.94 20.58 -44.83
CA ILE A 374 -68.91 19.48 -44.85
C ILE A 374 -70.33 19.98 -44.66
N ASP A 375 -70.56 20.91 -43.71
CA ASP A 375 -71.90 21.47 -43.48
C ASP A 375 -72.39 22.26 -44.70
N SER A 376 -71.52 23.03 -45.36
CA SER A 376 -71.87 23.71 -46.62
C SER A 376 -72.19 22.73 -47.77
N TYR A 377 -71.49 21.59 -47.83
CA TYR A 377 -71.81 20.54 -48.80
C TYR A 377 -73.13 19.86 -48.49
N LYS A 378 -73.44 19.61 -47.21
CA LYS A 378 -74.75 19.06 -46.80
C LYS A 378 -75.90 20.00 -47.15
N GLU A 379 -75.73 21.30 -46.93
CA GLU A 379 -76.72 22.31 -47.32
C GLU A 379 -76.94 22.32 -48.84
N ARG A 380 -75.85 22.29 -49.62
CA ARG A 380 -75.95 22.15 -51.09
C ARG A 380 -76.63 20.85 -51.53
N VAL A 381 -76.40 19.75 -50.83
CA VAL A 381 -77.08 18.47 -51.10
C VAL A 381 -78.57 18.61 -50.79
N ALA A 382 -78.94 19.20 -49.65
CA ALA A 382 -80.33 19.45 -49.30
C ALA A 382 -81.05 20.34 -50.33
N ASP A 383 -80.41 21.42 -50.78
CA ASP A 383 -80.93 22.28 -51.87
C ASP A 383 -81.14 21.51 -53.18
N VAL A 384 -80.20 20.62 -53.53
CA VAL A 384 -80.31 19.78 -54.73
C VAL A 384 -81.41 18.74 -54.56
N GLU A 385 -81.55 18.12 -53.38
CA GLU A 385 -82.63 17.19 -53.06
C GLU A 385 -84.00 17.88 -53.12
N GLU A 386 -84.12 19.10 -52.59
CA GLU A 386 -85.34 19.91 -52.68
C GLU A 386 -85.67 20.24 -54.14
N ARG A 387 -84.70 20.71 -54.93
CA ARG A 387 -84.88 20.92 -56.38
C ARG A 387 -85.29 19.65 -57.11
N LEU A 388 -84.70 18.51 -56.75
CA LEU A 388 -85.03 17.22 -57.35
C LEU A 388 -86.46 16.79 -56.99
N SER A 389 -86.90 17.03 -55.75
CA SER A 389 -88.28 16.78 -55.32
C SER A 389 -89.27 17.67 -56.10
N SER A 390 -88.95 18.95 -56.29
CA SER A 390 -89.76 19.89 -57.07
C SER A 390 -89.85 19.47 -58.54
N MET A 391 -88.72 19.11 -59.16
CA MET A 391 -88.67 18.60 -60.53
C MET A 391 -89.44 17.28 -60.68
N THR A 392 -89.42 16.43 -59.65
CA THR A 392 -90.19 15.18 -59.65
C THR A 392 -91.69 15.48 -59.56
N ALA A 393 -92.11 16.43 -58.73
CA ALA A 393 -93.50 16.89 -58.67
C ALA A 393 -93.96 17.53 -59.99
N GLU A 394 -93.12 18.35 -60.62
CA GLU A 394 -93.39 18.90 -61.97
C GLU A 394 -93.51 17.79 -63.02
N LYS A 395 -92.64 16.79 -62.97
CA LYS A 395 -92.70 15.62 -63.86
C LYS A 395 -94.00 14.83 -63.68
N GLU A 396 -94.44 14.59 -62.44
CA GLU A 396 -95.72 13.94 -62.15
C GLU A 396 -96.91 14.77 -62.65
N ALA A 397 -96.88 16.09 -62.44
CA ALA A 397 -97.91 17.00 -62.95
C ALA A 397 -97.99 16.96 -64.49
N LEU A 398 -96.84 16.97 -65.17
CA LEU A 398 -96.76 16.81 -66.63
C LEU A 398 -97.26 15.43 -67.09
N SER A 399 -96.97 14.36 -66.36
CA SER A 399 -97.49 13.02 -66.64
C SER A 399 -99.02 12.97 -66.53
N ASN A 400 -99.59 13.56 -65.48
CA ASN A 400 -101.04 13.64 -65.30
C ASN A 400 -101.70 14.47 -66.41
N LEU A 401 -101.08 15.58 -66.80
CA LEU A 401 -101.56 16.40 -67.91
C LEU A 401 -101.51 15.62 -69.24
N LYS A 402 -100.45 14.83 -69.46
CA LYS A 402 -100.33 13.95 -70.61
C LYS A 402 -101.45 12.91 -70.66
N GLU A 403 -101.72 12.22 -69.54
CA GLU A 403 -102.81 11.24 -69.46
C GLU A 403 -104.19 11.88 -69.70
N GLU A 404 -104.42 13.10 -69.21
CA GLU A 404 -105.65 13.84 -69.44
C GLU A 404 -105.81 14.22 -70.92
N VAL A 405 -104.74 14.67 -71.58
CA VAL A 405 -104.73 14.92 -73.02
C VAL A 405 -104.97 13.63 -73.82
N GLU A 406 -104.37 12.50 -73.43
CA GLU A 406 -104.62 11.19 -74.05
C GLU A 406 -106.09 10.76 -73.88
N LYS A 407 -106.71 11.01 -72.72
CA LYS A 407 -108.16 10.80 -72.50
C LYS A 407 -109.01 11.68 -73.40
N GLN A 408 -108.66 12.95 -73.52
CA GLN A 408 -109.37 13.89 -74.40
C GLN A 408 -109.23 13.50 -75.87
N LEU A 409 -108.06 12.99 -76.28
CA LEU A 409 -107.82 12.43 -77.61
C LEU A 409 -108.73 11.22 -77.87
N SER A 410 -108.75 10.24 -76.96
CA SER A 410 -109.63 9.06 -77.02
C SER A 410 -111.12 9.42 -77.10
N ALA A 411 -111.55 10.44 -76.33
CA ALA A 411 -112.92 10.93 -76.39
C ALA A 411 -113.24 11.63 -77.73
N ALA A 412 -112.27 12.35 -78.31
CA ALA A 412 -112.40 12.96 -79.63
C ALA A 412 -112.42 11.89 -80.74
N GLU A 413 -111.58 10.86 -80.66
CA GLU A 413 -111.58 9.71 -81.58
C GLU A 413 -112.92 8.97 -81.56
N LYS A 414 -113.51 8.69 -80.38
CA LYS A 414 -114.86 8.10 -80.31
C LYS A 414 -115.93 8.99 -80.90
N LYS A 415 -115.84 10.31 -80.72
CA LYS A 415 -116.76 11.25 -81.37
C LYS A 415 -116.59 11.27 -82.88
N LEU A 416 -115.36 11.15 -83.37
CA LEU A 416 -115.06 11.00 -84.79
C LEU A 416 -115.70 9.71 -85.34
N GLU A 417 -115.52 8.58 -84.66
CA GLU A 417 -116.11 7.29 -85.05
C GLU A 417 -117.65 7.34 -85.09
N VAL A 418 -118.29 8.01 -84.12
CA VAL A 418 -119.75 8.25 -84.15
C VAL A 418 -120.14 9.11 -85.35
N LYS A 419 -119.35 10.14 -85.68
CA LYS A 419 -119.59 11.00 -86.85
C LYS A 419 -119.37 10.25 -88.16
N GLU A 420 -118.37 9.37 -88.24
CA GLU A 420 -118.14 8.49 -89.39
C GLU A 420 -119.30 7.51 -89.58
N LEU A 421 -119.88 6.96 -88.51
CA LEU A 421 -121.09 6.13 -88.59
C LEU A 421 -122.33 6.94 -89.03
N GLU A 422 -122.46 8.20 -88.59
CA GLU A 422 -123.51 9.11 -89.08
C GLU A 422 -123.33 9.42 -90.58
N VAL A 423 -122.08 9.62 -91.03
CA VAL A 423 -121.77 9.81 -92.46
C VAL A 423 -122.12 8.55 -93.24
N ALA A 424 -121.75 7.36 -92.78
CA ALA A 424 -122.10 6.10 -93.45
C ALA A 424 -123.63 5.88 -93.52
N GLN A 425 -124.39 6.29 -92.49
CA GLN A 425 -125.86 6.26 -92.52
C GLN A 425 -126.45 7.27 -93.52
N LEU A 426 -125.84 8.45 -93.65
CA LEU A 426 -126.22 9.44 -94.66
C LEU A 426 -125.89 8.94 -96.07
N GLU A 427 -124.75 8.28 -96.27
CA GLU A 427 -124.38 7.63 -97.55
C GLU A 427 -125.36 6.51 -97.91
N ALA A 428 -125.76 5.65 -96.98
CA ALA A 428 -126.79 4.63 -97.23
C ALA A 428 -128.17 5.24 -97.56
N LYS A 429 -128.49 6.41 -96.99
CA LYS A 429 -129.69 7.18 -97.37
C LYS A 429 -129.57 7.81 -98.76
N ILE A 430 -128.36 8.26 -99.14
CA ILE A 430 -128.07 8.77 -100.49
C ILE A 430 -128.24 7.63 -101.50
N GLU A 431 -127.70 6.44 -101.26
CA GLU A 431 -127.90 5.28 -102.15
C GLU A 431 -129.38 4.88 -102.30
N ALA A 432 -130.15 4.93 -101.21
CA ALA A 432 -131.60 4.69 -101.28
C ALA A 432 -132.34 5.76 -102.11
N LYS A 433 -131.87 7.01 -102.04
CA LYS A 433 -132.41 8.13 -102.84
C LYS A 433 -131.95 8.05 -104.31
N ASP A 434 -130.74 7.59 -104.59
CA ASP A 434 -130.21 7.38 -105.95
C ASP A 434 -130.94 6.23 -106.68
N PHE A 435 -131.42 5.23 -105.93
CA PHE A 435 -132.32 4.19 -106.47
C PHE A 435 -133.69 4.77 -106.87
N GLU A 436 -134.19 5.74 -106.09
CA GLU A 436 -135.43 6.49 -106.37
C GLU A 436 -135.26 7.43 -107.58
N ILE A 437 -134.08 8.05 -107.71
CA ILE A 437 -133.69 8.88 -108.87
C ILE A 437 -133.57 8.03 -110.14
N SER A 438 -133.00 6.82 -110.09
CA SER A 438 -132.95 5.92 -111.26
C SER A 438 -134.34 5.48 -111.73
N SER A 439 -135.27 5.21 -110.81
CA SER A 439 -136.66 4.89 -111.15
C SER A 439 -137.43 6.06 -111.79
N LEU A 440 -137.06 7.30 -111.46
CA LEU A 440 -137.62 8.51 -112.06
C LEU A 440 -136.94 8.88 -113.39
N ASN A 441 -135.67 8.51 -113.57
CA ASN A 441 -134.91 8.78 -114.81
C ASN A 441 -135.38 7.93 -116.01
N ASP A 442 -135.93 6.75 -115.76
CA ASP A 442 -136.57 5.92 -116.81
C ASP A 442 -137.96 6.44 -117.22
N LYS A 443 -138.62 7.26 -116.39
CA LYS A 443 -139.90 7.94 -116.72
C LYS A 443 -139.73 9.29 -117.43
N ILE A 444 -138.52 9.86 -117.46
CA ILE A 444 -138.24 11.20 -118.03
C ILE A 444 -137.74 11.15 -119.49
N LYS A 445 -137.33 9.99 -120.03
CA LYS A 445 -136.83 9.87 -121.42
C LYS A 445 -137.91 9.81 -122.51
N GLU A 446 -139.20 9.84 -122.20
CA GLU A 446 -140.28 9.70 -123.19
C GLU A 446 -141.00 11.01 -123.62
N LEU A 447 -140.64 12.19 -123.11
CA LEU A 447 -141.29 13.44 -123.54
C LEU A 447 -140.32 14.58 -123.85
N ASP A 448 -140.58 15.15 -125.03
CA ASP A 448 -139.67 15.75 -125.97
C ASP A 448 -139.38 17.25 -125.72
N LYS A 449 -138.15 17.63 -126.09
CA LYS A 449 -137.74 18.94 -126.66
C LYS A 449 -138.58 20.17 -126.30
N ASN A 450 -138.02 21.06 -125.48
CA ASN A 450 -137.99 22.49 -125.80
C ASN A 450 -136.89 23.24 -125.05
N LYS A 451 -136.40 24.29 -125.73
CA LYS A 451 -135.03 24.82 -125.69
C LYS A 451 -134.73 25.74 -124.50
N GLY A 452 -133.63 25.40 -123.80
CA GLY A 452 -132.39 26.20 -123.70
C GLY A 452 -132.43 27.59 -123.04
N ARG A 453 -131.89 27.68 -121.82
CA ARG A 453 -131.20 28.87 -121.31
C ARG A 453 -130.26 28.56 -120.13
N ASP A 454 -128.98 28.93 -120.32
CA ASP A 454 -127.96 29.49 -119.42
C ASP A 454 -127.65 28.83 -118.05
N ILE A 455 -126.39 28.34 -117.85
CA ILE A 455 -125.26 28.96 -117.06
C ILE A 455 -125.50 28.87 -115.54
N ALA A 456 -124.60 28.49 -114.64
CA ALA A 456 -123.28 27.84 -114.57
C ALA A 456 -122.93 27.82 -113.06
N GLU A 457 -122.25 26.79 -112.53
CA GLU A 457 -121.44 26.94 -111.30
C GLU A 457 -120.57 25.70 -111.00
N GLU A 458 -119.24 25.86 -111.07
CA GLU A 458 -118.20 25.00 -110.45
C GLU A 458 -116.86 25.80 -110.48
N LEU A 459 -116.48 26.46 -109.39
CA LEU A 459 -115.58 26.00 -108.31
C LEU A 459 -114.11 25.75 -108.74
N ALA A 460 -113.28 26.77 -108.48
CA ALA A 460 -111.84 26.68 -108.45
C ALA A 460 -111.28 27.21 -107.11
N ASN A 461 -110.56 26.33 -106.43
CA ASN A 461 -109.31 26.52 -105.68
C ASN A 461 -109.20 27.54 -104.53
N MET A 462 -108.83 26.94 -103.38
CA MET A 462 -108.47 27.53 -102.10
C MET A 462 -107.08 28.16 -102.08
N ALA A 463 -106.99 29.34 -101.46
CA ALA A 463 -105.75 29.99 -101.06
C ALA A 463 -105.71 30.14 -99.52
N LYS A 464 -104.60 29.63 -98.96
CA LYS A 464 -103.73 30.14 -97.86
C LYS A 464 -104.32 31.04 -96.77
N GLU A 465 -103.89 30.75 -95.52
CA GLU A 465 -103.10 31.57 -94.58
C GLU A 465 -103.06 30.83 -93.21
N ASN A 466 -102.07 30.91 -92.31
CA ASN A 466 -100.73 31.50 -92.19
C ASN A 466 -100.09 30.89 -90.90
N LYS A 467 -98.76 30.69 -90.92
CA LYS A 467 -97.74 30.76 -89.81
C LYS A 467 -97.95 29.94 -88.51
N ALA A 468 -96.96 29.33 -87.87
CA ALA A 468 -95.59 29.74 -87.59
C ALA A 468 -94.73 28.55 -87.05
N ASP A 469 -93.41 28.76 -87.12
CA ASP A 469 -92.32 28.26 -86.27
C ASP A 469 -91.70 26.85 -86.40
N GLY A 470 -90.37 26.88 -86.61
CA GLY A 470 -89.36 25.88 -86.20
C GLY A 470 -89.32 24.62 -87.06
N VAL A 471 -88.21 24.21 -87.66
CA VAL A 471 -86.82 24.16 -87.19
C VAL A 471 -85.99 23.83 -88.43
N ASP A 472 -84.85 24.49 -88.67
CA ASP A 472 -83.63 23.76 -89.06
C ASP A 472 -82.34 24.59 -89.04
N THR A 473 -81.51 24.28 -88.05
CA THR A 473 -80.11 23.84 -88.21
C THR A 473 -79.15 24.63 -89.10
N ALA A 474 -79.23 25.97 -89.12
CA ALA A 474 -78.19 26.80 -89.75
C ALA A 474 -77.54 27.88 -88.84
N ALA A 475 -78.04 28.09 -87.61
CA ALA A 475 -77.48 29.09 -86.67
C ALA A 475 -76.66 28.50 -85.51
N ARG A 476 -76.59 27.16 -85.37
CA ARG A 476 -75.84 26.48 -84.28
C ARG A 476 -74.39 26.12 -84.67
N ILE A 477 -73.98 26.41 -85.90
CA ILE A 477 -72.63 26.10 -86.43
C ILE A 477 -71.70 27.33 -86.41
N ALA A 478 -72.24 28.55 -86.26
CA ALA A 478 -71.44 29.78 -86.16
C ALA A 478 -71.03 30.16 -84.73
N GLU A 479 -71.78 29.74 -83.70
CA GLU A 479 -71.42 29.98 -82.28
C GLU A 479 -70.37 28.98 -81.75
N LEU A 480 -70.34 27.74 -82.26
CA LEU A 480 -69.36 26.72 -81.86
C LEU A 480 -67.97 26.87 -82.50
N SER A 481 -67.80 27.76 -83.49
CA SER A 481 -66.48 28.03 -84.10
C SER A 481 -65.72 29.16 -83.40
N ASN A 482 -66.41 30.09 -82.73
CA ASN A 482 -65.77 31.15 -81.94
C ASN A 482 -65.33 30.66 -80.55
N GLU A 483 -66.02 29.67 -79.97
CA GLU A 483 -65.61 29.03 -78.71
C GLU A 483 -64.36 28.13 -78.86
N VAL A 484 -64.09 27.61 -80.06
CA VAL A 484 -62.86 26.83 -80.34
C VAL A 484 -61.61 27.73 -80.49
N ASP A 485 -61.78 28.95 -81.01
CA ASP A 485 -60.67 29.91 -81.15
C ASP A 485 -60.34 30.63 -79.83
N ASP A 486 -61.33 30.85 -78.96
CA ASP A 486 -61.09 31.34 -77.59
C ASP A 486 -60.44 30.28 -76.70
N LEU A 487 -60.79 28.99 -76.88
CA LEU A 487 -60.12 27.87 -76.21
C LEU A 487 -58.67 27.66 -76.71
N LYS A 488 -58.37 27.94 -77.99
CA LYS A 488 -56.97 27.92 -78.50
C LYS A 488 -56.12 29.07 -77.96
N ARG A 489 -56.68 30.27 -77.75
CA ARG A 489 -55.96 31.40 -77.12
C ARG A 489 -55.70 31.17 -75.63
N VAL A 490 -56.62 30.54 -74.91
CA VAL A 490 -56.43 30.17 -73.49
C VAL A 490 -55.41 29.04 -73.36
N LYS A 491 -55.40 28.06 -74.27
CA LYS A 491 -54.38 27.00 -74.31
C LYS A 491 -52.96 27.52 -74.59
N GLN A 492 -52.78 28.44 -75.54
CA GLN A 492 -51.48 29.09 -75.79
C GLN A 492 -50.99 29.95 -74.61
N ARG A 493 -51.88 30.53 -73.80
CA ARG A 493 -51.51 31.27 -72.57
C ARG A 493 -51.10 30.33 -71.42
N LEU A 494 -51.72 29.15 -71.32
CA LEU A 494 -51.36 28.13 -70.33
C LEU A 494 -50.04 27.42 -70.68
N GLU A 495 -49.75 27.17 -71.96
CA GLU A 495 -48.46 26.59 -72.40
C GLU A 495 -47.27 27.56 -72.22
N LYS A 496 -47.49 28.88 -72.40
CA LYS A 496 -46.46 29.91 -72.15
C LYS A 496 -46.15 30.12 -70.66
N ASN A 497 -47.15 29.95 -69.77
CA ASN A 497 -46.96 30.00 -68.32
C ASN A 497 -46.34 28.72 -67.75
N ALA A 498 -46.64 27.54 -68.31
CA ALA A 498 -45.99 26.28 -67.92
C ALA A 498 -44.47 26.29 -68.23
N ALA A 499 -44.04 26.91 -69.34
CA ALA A 499 -42.63 27.08 -69.68
C ALA A 499 -41.87 28.01 -68.69
N ALA A 500 -42.56 29.00 -68.09
CA ALA A 500 -41.96 29.89 -67.09
C ALA A 500 -41.76 29.21 -65.73
N TYR A 501 -42.71 28.36 -65.29
CA TYR A 501 -42.58 27.59 -64.05
C TYR A 501 -41.53 26.47 -64.15
N VAL A 502 -41.37 25.83 -65.32
CA VAL A 502 -40.32 24.83 -65.55
C VAL A 502 -38.92 25.47 -65.59
N ALA A 503 -38.77 26.68 -66.14
CA ALA A 503 -37.51 27.43 -66.10
C ALA A 503 -37.14 27.90 -64.68
N GLN A 504 -38.12 28.22 -63.83
CA GLN A 504 -37.91 28.61 -62.43
C GLN A 504 -37.54 27.42 -61.54
N ILE A 505 -38.13 26.23 -61.80
CA ILE A 505 -37.77 24.98 -61.12
C ILE A 505 -36.35 24.52 -61.54
N ALA A 506 -35.97 24.67 -62.82
CA ALA A 506 -34.62 24.35 -63.29
C ALA A 506 -33.54 25.33 -62.75
N PHE A 507 -33.90 26.58 -62.47
CA PHE A 507 -33.00 27.57 -61.84
C PHE A 507 -32.80 27.27 -60.34
N LEU A 508 -33.88 26.94 -59.60
CA LEU A 508 -33.83 26.60 -58.18
C LEU A 508 -33.20 25.22 -57.90
N GLN A 509 -33.28 24.26 -58.82
CA GLN A 509 -32.53 22.99 -58.72
C GLN A 509 -31.02 23.15 -59.02
N LYS A 510 -30.63 24.18 -59.80
CA LYS A 510 -29.23 24.50 -60.10
C LYS A 510 -28.56 25.32 -58.99
N GLU A 511 -29.31 26.11 -58.23
CA GLU A 511 -28.84 26.75 -56.98
C GLU A 511 -28.67 25.77 -55.82
N LEU A 512 -29.40 24.64 -55.79
CA LEU A 512 -29.25 23.62 -54.75
C LEU A 512 -28.04 22.67 -54.95
N THR A 513 -27.33 22.77 -56.08
CA THR A 513 -26.22 21.84 -56.43
C THR A 513 -24.85 22.50 -56.60
N VAL A 514 -24.71 23.83 -56.53
CA VAL A 514 -23.41 24.50 -56.61
C VAL A 514 -23.33 25.66 -55.62
N GLY A 515 -22.74 25.42 -54.44
CA GLY A 515 -22.44 26.47 -53.47
C GLY A 515 -21.87 26.03 -52.11
N CYS A 516 -20.60 25.57 -52.11
CA CYS A 516 -19.63 25.46 -50.97
C CYS A 516 -19.98 24.54 -49.76
N ALA A 517 -19.34 23.35 -49.64
CA ALA A 517 -18.03 23.03 -48.99
C ALA A 517 -18.13 22.87 -47.45
N SER A 518 -17.92 21.68 -46.84
CA SER A 518 -16.69 20.86 -46.83
C SER A 518 -16.93 19.34 -46.99
N ALA A 519 -16.16 18.70 -47.88
CA ALA A 519 -16.28 17.27 -48.22
C ALA A 519 -15.57 16.30 -47.24
N ALA A 520 -15.15 16.76 -46.06
CA ALA A 520 -14.49 15.92 -45.05
C ALA A 520 -15.40 15.54 -43.87
N ASP A 521 -16.45 16.33 -43.62
CA ASP A 521 -17.32 16.15 -42.45
C ASP A 521 -18.60 15.38 -42.78
N ALA A 522 -19.07 15.40 -44.04
CA ALA A 522 -20.23 14.60 -44.47
C ALA A 522 -19.94 13.09 -44.47
N GLN A 523 -18.74 12.68 -44.86
CA GLN A 523 -18.33 11.26 -44.86
C GLN A 523 -18.12 10.73 -43.43
N LYS A 524 -17.55 11.55 -42.53
CA LYS A 524 -17.39 11.18 -41.11
C LYS A 524 -18.71 11.10 -40.37
N LEU A 525 -19.68 11.94 -40.71
CA LEU A 525 -21.01 11.88 -40.11
C LEU A 525 -21.75 10.60 -40.54
N GLN A 526 -21.60 10.20 -41.80
CA GLN A 526 -22.23 8.98 -42.33
C GLN A 526 -21.57 7.71 -41.78
N ASP A 527 -20.24 7.67 -41.65
CA ASP A 527 -19.51 6.58 -41.00
C ASP A 527 -19.82 6.47 -39.50
N LEU A 528 -19.96 7.60 -38.80
CA LEU A 528 -20.35 7.61 -37.38
C LEU A 528 -21.78 7.10 -37.19
N VAL A 529 -22.73 7.49 -38.06
CA VAL A 529 -24.11 7.00 -38.00
C VAL A 529 -24.18 5.49 -38.24
N GLU A 530 -23.45 4.94 -39.22
CA GLU A 530 -23.39 3.48 -39.43
C GLU A 530 -22.71 2.73 -38.26
N LYS A 531 -21.69 3.33 -37.64
CA LYS A 531 -20.99 2.71 -36.51
C LYS A 531 -21.85 2.73 -35.24
N THR A 532 -22.62 3.79 -35.04
CA THR A 532 -23.56 3.90 -33.90
C THR A 532 -24.72 2.92 -34.05
N ALA A 533 -25.25 2.74 -35.27
CA ALA A 533 -26.28 1.73 -35.55
C ALA A 533 -25.79 0.29 -35.30
N LYS A 534 -24.53 -0.04 -35.64
CA LYS A 534 -23.95 -1.36 -35.34
C LYS A 534 -23.72 -1.59 -33.84
N GLN A 535 -23.31 -0.56 -33.10
CA GLN A 535 -23.14 -0.64 -31.65
C GLN A 535 -24.48 -0.75 -30.91
N GLU A 536 -25.55 -0.12 -31.41
CA GLU A 536 -26.89 -0.29 -30.85
C GLU A 536 -27.44 -1.72 -31.08
N GLU A 537 -27.14 -2.34 -32.23
CA GLU A 537 -27.48 -3.74 -32.51
C GLU A 537 -26.71 -4.71 -31.59
N GLU A 538 -25.40 -4.49 -31.35
CA GLU A 538 -24.62 -5.28 -30.38
C GLU A 538 -25.13 -5.12 -28.94
N ILE A 539 -25.49 -3.90 -28.52
CA ILE A 539 -26.07 -3.65 -27.19
C ILE A 539 -27.44 -4.34 -27.05
N LYS A 540 -28.23 -4.39 -28.13
CA LYS A 540 -29.51 -5.09 -28.14
C LYS A 540 -29.32 -6.60 -28.01
N GLN A 541 -28.37 -7.19 -28.76
CA GLN A 541 -28.03 -8.62 -28.66
C GLN A 541 -27.47 -8.98 -27.27
N LEU A 542 -26.64 -8.12 -26.67
CA LEU A 542 -26.12 -8.33 -25.31
C LEU A 542 -27.21 -8.20 -24.24
N ARG A 543 -28.22 -7.34 -24.44
CA ARG A 543 -29.37 -7.23 -23.54
C ARG A 543 -30.29 -8.45 -23.65
N GLU A 544 -30.57 -8.91 -24.87
CA GLU A 544 -31.34 -10.14 -25.10
C GLU A 544 -30.61 -11.37 -24.52
N SER A 545 -29.29 -11.47 -24.67
CA SER A 545 -28.47 -12.52 -24.06
C SER A 545 -28.46 -12.45 -22.52
N LYS A 546 -28.39 -11.25 -21.94
CA LYS A 546 -28.45 -11.03 -20.49
C LYS A 546 -29.82 -11.42 -19.93
N ASP A 547 -30.90 -11.07 -20.62
CA ASP A 547 -32.27 -11.38 -20.19
C ASP A 547 -32.57 -12.88 -20.31
N ASP A 548 -32.05 -13.54 -21.35
CA ASP A 548 -32.11 -15.01 -21.47
C ASP A 548 -31.28 -15.71 -20.39
N MET A 549 -30.10 -15.19 -20.03
CA MET A 549 -29.27 -15.74 -18.95
C MET A 549 -29.92 -15.53 -17.57
N ALA A 550 -30.55 -14.38 -17.33
CA ALA A 550 -31.30 -14.11 -16.11
C ALA A 550 -32.55 -15.02 -16.00
N LYS A 551 -33.21 -15.29 -17.13
CA LYS A 551 -34.35 -16.22 -17.21
C LYS A 551 -33.92 -17.67 -16.95
N GLN A 552 -32.79 -18.11 -17.51
CA GLN A 552 -32.21 -19.42 -17.22
C GLN A 552 -31.76 -19.56 -15.77
N MET A 553 -31.20 -18.51 -15.17
CA MET A 553 -30.77 -18.51 -13.76
C MET A 553 -31.98 -18.54 -12.81
N MET A 554 -33.07 -17.84 -13.15
CA MET A 554 -34.33 -17.87 -12.41
C MET A 554 -35.05 -19.22 -12.54
N GLU A 555 -34.98 -19.86 -13.72
CA GLU A 555 -35.54 -21.21 -13.94
C GLU A 555 -34.72 -22.31 -13.26
N ALA A 556 -33.39 -22.15 -13.16
CA ALA A 556 -32.50 -23.05 -12.42
C ALA A 556 -32.71 -22.96 -10.90
N LEU A 557 -32.97 -21.76 -10.36
CA LEU A 557 -33.30 -21.58 -8.95
C LEU A 557 -34.70 -22.11 -8.62
N SER A 558 -35.67 -21.96 -9.54
CA SER A 558 -37.03 -22.49 -9.37
C SER A 558 -37.10 -24.03 -9.43
N LYS A 559 -36.21 -24.68 -10.21
CA LYS A 559 -36.08 -26.16 -10.22
C LYS A 559 -35.30 -26.71 -9.02
N HIS A 560 -34.62 -25.87 -8.24
CA HIS A 560 -33.82 -26.28 -7.07
C HIS A 560 -34.63 -26.33 -5.75
N GLU A 561 -35.90 -25.91 -5.74
CA GLU A 561 -36.79 -26.06 -4.56
C GLU A 561 -37.55 -27.39 -4.52
N LYS A 562 -37.41 -28.27 -5.53
CA LYS A 562 -37.99 -29.61 -5.52
C LYS A 562 -37.08 -30.62 -6.24
N GLY A 563 -36.19 -31.28 -5.51
CA GLY A 563 -35.51 -32.47 -6.03
C GLY A 563 -34.21 -32.78 -5.29
N SER A 564 -34.21 -33.85 -4.51
CA SER A 564 -33.02 -34.37 -3.84
C SER A 564 -32.06 -35.04 -4.82
N GLY A 565 -30.75 -34.82 -4.65
CA GLY A 565 -29.69 -35.75 -5.06
C GLY A 565 -28.88 -35.34 -6.29
N GLY A 566 -27.55 -35.28 -6.13
CA GLY A 566 -26.59 -35.25 -7.25
C GLY A 566 -25.28 -34.51 -6.98
N ASP A 567 -24.43 -35.07 -6.11
CA ASP A 567 -23.01 -34.69 -5.90
C ASP A 567 -22.16 -35.05 -7.14
N GLU A 568 -21.52 -34.04 -7.77
CA GLU A 568 -20.18 -34.10 -8.43
C GLU A 568 -19.94 -32.86 -9.31
N THR A 569 -20.97 -32.34 -9.98
CA THR A 569 -20.85 -31.15 -10.87
C THR A 569 -20.87 -29.82 -10.14
N SER A 570 -21.49 -29.76 -8.96
CA SER A 570 -21.41 -28.63 -8.03
C SER A 570 -20.01 -28.50 -7.42
N ALA A 571 -19.41 -29.62 -7.02
CA ALA A 571 -18.05 -29.67 -6.48
C ALA A 571 -17.00 -29.21 -7.49
N ALA A 572 -17.13 -29.63 -8.76
CA ALA A 572 -16.23 -29.19 -9.84
C ALA A 572 -16.32 -27.67 -10.12
N LYS A 573 -17.52 -27.08 -10.02
CA LYS A 573 -17.70 -25.62 -10.16
C LYS A 573 -17.15 -24.84 -8.96
N VAL A 574 -17.25 -25.38 -7.75
CA VAL A 574 -16.63 -24.78 -6.57
C VAL A 574 -15.10 -24.81 -6.70
N ALA A 575 -14.52 -25.93 -7.13
CA ALA A 575 -13.07 -26.04 -7.34
C ALA A 575 -12.53 -25.07 -8.42
N MET A 576 -13.29 -24.83 -9.51
CA MET A 576 -12.91 -23.83 -10.51
C MET A 576 -12.97 -22.40 -9.95
N LEU A 577 -13.99 -22.07 -9.15
CA LEU A 577 -14.10 -20.75 -8.53
C LEU A 577 -13.02 -20.52 -7.46
N GLU A 578 -12.64 -21.55 -6.71
CA GLU A 578 -11.51 -21.50 -5.76
C GLU A 578 -10.18 -21.28 -6.49
N THR A 579 -9.96 -21.97 -7.61
CA THR A 579 -8.76 -21.79 -8.45
C THR A 579 -8.69 -20.38 -9.02
N GLN A 580 -9.83 -19.82 -9.43
CA GLN A 580 -9.90 -18.45 -9.95
C GLN A 580 -9.65 -17.40 -8.87
N LEU A 581 -10.16 -17.63 -7.66
CA LEU A 581 -9.88 -16.78 -6.50
C LEU A 581 -8.39 -16.80 -6.10
N GLU A 582 -7.75 -17.96 -6.16
CA GLU A 582 -6.32 -18.12 -5.86
C GLU A 582 -5.44 -17.39 -6.90
N PHE A 583 -5.84 -17.41 -8.17
CA PHE A 583 -5.18 -16.67 -9.24
C PHE A 583 -5.30 -15.14 -9.05
N GLU A 584 -6.49 -14.65 -8.68
CA GLU A 584 -6.70 -13.23 -8.40
C GLU A 584 -5.91 -12.76 -7.17
N LYS A 585 -5.80 -13.59 -6.11
CA LYS A 585 -4.95 -13.30 -4.94
C LYS A 585 -3.47 -13.17 -5.31
N LYS A 586 -2.95 -14.09 -6.15
CA LYS A 586 -1.57 -13.99 -6.65
C LYS A 586 -1.34 -12.75 -7.51
N GLN A 587 -2.32 -12.39 -8.34
CA GLN A 587 -2.24 -11.17 -9.14
C GLN A 587 -2.26 -9.90 -8.27
N ALA A 588 -3.04 -9.89 -7.18
CA ALA A 588 -3.08 -8.79 -6.22
C ALA A 588 -1.75 -8.66 -5.46
N SER A 589 -1.18 -9.76 -4.98
CA SER A 589 0.14 -9.79 -4.33
C SER A 589 1.24 -9.24 -5.25
N MET A 590 1.27 -9.66 -6.51
CA MET A 590 2.25 -9.16 -7.48
C MET A 590 2.11 -7.64 -7.74
N ARG A 591 0.88 -7.10 -7.72
CA ARG A 591 0.66 -5.64 -7.81
C ARG A 591 1.15 -4.92 -6.56
N GLU A 592 0.98 -5.51 -5.39
CA GLU A 592 1.50 -4.97 -4.13
C GLU A 592 3.02 -4.90 -4.15
N ASP A 593 3.70 -5.96 -4.58
CA ASP A 593 5.16 -6.01 -4.68
C ASP A 593 5.72 -4.95 -5.65
N ILE A 594 5.06 -4.74 -6.79
CA ILE A 594 5.43 -3.69 -7.76
C ILE A 594 5.28 -2.29 -7.15
N VAL A 595 4.23 -2.06 -6.36
CA VAL A 595 4.01 -0.77 -5.68
C VAL A 595 5.05 -0.58 -4.58
N ARG A 596 5.33 -1.62 -3.79
CA ARG A 596 6.36 -1.61 -2.73
C ARG A 596 7.75 -1.26 -3.29
N ALA A 597 8.16 -1.92 -4.37
CA ALA A 597 9.43 -1.65 -5.04
C ALA A 597 9.53 -0.20 -5.59
N LYS A 598 8.40 0.39 -6.04
CA LYS A 598 8.38 1.79 -6.46
C LYS A 598 8.56 2.75 -5.29
N VAL A 599 7.91 2.48 -4.16
CA VAL A 599 8.03 3.29 -2.94
C VAL A 599 9.46 3.23 -2.39
N GLU A 600 10.07 2.04 -2.35
CA GLU A 600 11.47 1.87 -1.93
C GLU A 600 12.42 2.70 -2.80
N LYS A 601 12.23 2.67 -4.13
CA LYS A 601 13.03 3.47 -5.06
C LYS A 601 12.84 4.97 -4.87
N GLU A 602 11.62 5.44 -4.56
CA GLU A 602 11.38 6.85 -4.24
C GLU A 602 12.04 7.24 -2.92
N MET A 603 12.02 6.38 -1.91
CA MET A 603 12.68 6.61 -0.63
C MET A 603 14.22 6.70 -0.79
N GLU A 604 14.83 5.84 -1.61
CA GLU A 604 16.26 5.93 -1.94
C GLU A 604 16.61 7.24 -2.64
N ASN A 605 15.76 7.71 -3.57
CA ASN A 605 15.96 8.99 -4.24
C ASN A 605 15.87 10.18 -3.28
N VAL A 606 14.91 10.15 -2.34
CA VAL A 606 14.78 11.17 -1.29
C VAL A 606 15.99 11.16 -0.37
N HIS A 607 16.43 9.99 0.07
CA HIS A 607 17.62 9.84 0.91
C HIS A 607 18.89 10.36 0.22
N SER A 608 19.09 10.03 -1.07
CA SER A 608 20.18 10.57 -1.89
C SER A 608 20.15 12.10 -1.99
N THR A 609 18.95 12.67 -2.18
CA THR A 609 18.76 14.11 -2.25
C THR A 609 19.10 14.81 -0.94
N LEU A 610 18.63 14.28 0.19
CA LEU A 610 18.93 14.81 1.53
C LEU A 610 20.44 14.73 1.84
N LYS A 611 21.09 13.61 1.49
CA LYS A 611 22.54 13.46 1.63
C LYS A 611 23.32 14.52 0.85
N ASN A 612 22.92 14.79 -0.39
CA ASN A 612 23.54 15.84 -1.22
C ASN A 612 23.32 17.24 -0.62
N GLN A 613 22.13 17.53 -0.10
CA GLN A 613 21.86 18.81 0.58
C GLN A 613 22.69 18.97 1.86
N LEU A 614 22.87 17.90 2.64
CA LEU A 614 23.67 17.92 3.86
C LEU A 614 25.15 18.16 3.55
N GLN A 615 25.69 17.51 2.51
CA GLN A 615 27.05 17.78 2.02
C GLN A 615 27.24 19.22 1.52
N LEU A 616 26.23 19.80 0.87
CA LEU A 616 26.23 21.21 0.47
C LEU A 616 26.27 22.13 1.69
N ARG A 617 25.43 21.87 2.70
CA ARG A 617 25.43 22.63 3.97
C ARG A 617 26.75 22.54 4.73
N GLU A 618 27.37 21.36 4.75
CA GLU A 618 28.69 21.18 5.36
C GLU A 618 29.78 21.96 4.62
N ARG A 619 29.74 21.96 3.28
CA ARG A 619 30.66 22.77 2.45
C ARG A 619 30.46 24.27 2.68
N GLU A 620 29.21 24.73 2.76
CA GLU A 620 28.87 26.12 3.11
C GLU A 620 29.38 26.47 4.51
N SER A 621 29.10 25.64 5.51
CA SER A 621 29.56 25.84 6.90
C SER A 621 31.09 25.92 6.97
N ASN A 622 31.78 25.03 6.28
CA ASN A 622 33.25 25.01 6.22
C ASN A 622 33.83 26.21 5.47
N PHE A 623 33.15 26.70 4.43
CA PHE A 623 33.53 27.92 3.73
C PHE A 623 33.43 29.14 4.66
N TYR A 624 32.31 29.31 5.37
CA TYR A 624 32.15 30.41 6.32
C TYR A 624 33.11 30.30 7.51
N ARG A 625 33.41 29.10 8.00
CA ARG A 625 34.42 28.87 9.05
C ARG A 625 35.86 29.25 8.63
N LYS A 626 36.17 29.23 7.33
CA LYS A 626 37.48 29.65 6.80
C LYS A 626 37.54 31.13 6.45
N ALA A 627 36.39 31.79 6.35
CA ALA A 627 36.28 33.21 6.00
C ALA A 627 36.30 34.15 7.22
N VAL A 628 36.10 33.59 8.41
CA VAL A 628 36.34 34.22 9.73
C VAL A 628 37.74 33.84 10.20
#